data_AF-A0A2B8B616-F1
#
_entry.id   AF-A0A2B8B616-F1
#
_cell.length_a   1.000
_cell.length_b   1.000
_cell.length_c   1.000
_cell.angle_alpha   90.00
_cell.angle_beta   90.00
_cell.angle_gamma   90.00
#
_symmetry.space_group_name_H-M   'P 1'
#
loop_
_entity.id
_entity.type
_entity.pdbx_description
1 polymer ?
#
loop_
_entity_poly.entity_id
_entity_poly.type
_entity_poly.pdbx_seq_one_letter_code
_entity_poly.pdbx_strand_id
1 'polypeptide(L)'
;MGFRAFGGRAFKLVACVGLAVALLAAGEADAKPRKKKPAPIPAYATSVAWGAVTGPSLGAAKSIGGYAAGCIAGARALPPEGVGYQVIRLSRQRNYGHPVLVDMLRDFGQRVALSGLGTALIGDMGQARGGPMPSGHASHQIGLDADVWLRLDLPPMGRAGRERLDEVKYVDYDRMRVTEDWSDRQAKMIQIAASDVRVTRIFVNPAIKLAMCQRSWADRSFLNKLRPWHGHDGHMHIRLSCPAGSPQCEQQDAQPEGDGCGDELMSWLDSAAPAIEHPPGYKPEPRVVRKMPAACAPVLNAAGTRMASLADSAAVQTKAAR
;
A
#
# COMPACT_ATOMS: atom_id res chain seq x y z
N MET A 1 -20.54 45.34 -76.32
CA MET A 1 -19.14 45.67 -76.69
C MET A 1 -18.34 44.40 -76.41
N GLY A 2 -17.85 43.60 -77.34
CA GLY A 2 -17.25 43.88 -78.65
C GLY A 2 -15.76 43.48 -78.58
N PHE A 3 -15.29 42.73 -79.59
CA PHE A 3 -13.88 42.34 -79.91
C PHE A 3 -13.36 41.02 -79.28
N ARG A 4 -13.24 39.93 -80.08
CA ARG A 4 -12.17 39.50 -81.04
C ARG A 4 -11.01 38.79 -80.31
N ALA A 5 -10.81 37.47 -80.45
CA ALA A 5 -10.31 36.67 -81.58
C ALA A 5 -8.77 36.63 -81.69
N PHE A 6 -8.22 35.41 -81.86
CA PHE A 6 -7.06 34.93 -82.66
C PHE A 6 -6.50 33.69 -81.95
N GLY A 7 -6.58 32.46 -82.49
CA GLY A 7 -5.94 31.92 -83.69
C GLY A 7 -5.20 30.65 -83.19
N GLY A 8 -5.33 29.44 -83.71
CA GLY A 8 -5.47 29.00 -85.09
C GLY A 8 -4.20 28.24 -85.45
N ARG A 9 -4.26 26.89 -85.52
CA ARG A 9 -3.62 26.06 -86.56
C ARG A 9 -3.90 24.57 -86.35
N ALA A 10 -4.52 23.99 -87.38
CA ALA A 10 -4.65 22.57 -87.63
C ALA A 10 -3.34 22.01 -88.23
N PHE A 11 -3.07 20.71 -88.06
CA PHE A 11 -3.03 19.71 -89.15
C PHE A 11 -2.48 18.31 -88.74
N LYS A 12 -3.08 17.28 -89.37
CA LYS A 12 -2.62 15.89 -89.69
C LYS A 12 -2.52 14.91 -88.50
N LEU A 13 -3.44 13.94 -88.35
CA LEU A 13 -3.69 12.70 -89.13
C LEU A 13 -2.51 11.70 -89.08
N VAL A 14 -2.75 10.52 -88.48
CA VAL A 14 -2.47 9.15 -88.97
C VAL A 14 -1.98 8.17 -87.87
N ALA A 15 -2.59 6.98 -87.91
CA ALA A 15 -2.15 5.64 -87.51
C ALA A 15 -2.46 5.10 -86.09
N CYS A 16 -3.29 4.06 -86.13
CA CYS A 16 -3.54 3.07 -85.09
C CYS A 16 -2.27 2.34 -84.66
N VAL A 17 -2.07 2.16 -83.35
CA VAL A 17 -1.45 0.97 -82.76
C VAL A 17 -2.20 0.70 -81.44
N GLY A 18 -2.79 -0.48 -81.33
CA GLY A 18 -3.43 -0.93 -80.10
C GLY A 18 -2.40 -1.17 -79.00
N LEU A 19 -2.73 -0.75 -77.78
CA LEU A 19 -2.07 -1.25 -76.58
C LEU A 19 -3.12 -1.42 -75.49
N ALA A 20 -3.36 -2.68 -75.13
CA ALA A 20 -4.18 -3.07 -73.99
C ALA A 20 -3.55 -2.52 -72.71
N VAL A 21 -4.23 -1.59 -72.04
CA VAL A 21 -3.89 -1.20 -70.67
C VAL A 21 -4.66 -2.13 -69.74
N ALA A 22 -3.95 -3.14 -69.25
CA ALA A 22 -4.42 -3.97 -68.15
C ALA A 22 -4.62 -3.08 -66.91
N LEU A 23 -5.81 -3.13 -66.31
CA LEU A 23 -6.06 -2.58 -64.98
C LEU A 23 -5.18 -3.32 -63.97
N LEU A 24 -4.10 -2.69 -63.52
CA LEU A 24 -3.40 -3.08 -62.29
C LEU A 24 -4.23 -2.58 -61.12
N ALA A 25 -5.17 -3.40 -60.65
CA ALA A 25 -5.70 -3.28 -59.30
C ALA A 25 -4.55 -3.56 -58.33
N ALA A 26 -3.96 -2.50 -57.77
CA ALA A 26 -3.08 -2.61 -56.62
C ALA A 26 -3.92 -3.11 -55.45
N GLY A 27 -3.81 -4.41 -55.15
CA GLY A 27 -4.37 -4.97 -53.93
C GLY A 27 -3.68 -4.34 -52.73
N GLU A 28 -4.39 -3.47 -52.02
CA GLU A 28 -4.09 -3.17 -50.62
C GLU A 28 -4.32 -4.48 -49.85
N ALA A 29 -3.24 -5.24 -49.70
CA ALA A 29 -3.22 -6.35 -48.75
C ALA A 29 -3.43 -5.75 -47.36
N ASP A 30 -4.61 -6.03 -46.79
CA ASP A 30 -4.98 -5.83 -45.39
C ASP A 30 -3.89 -6.38 -44.45
N ALA A 31 -2.89 -5.55 -44.17
CA ALA A 31 -1.85 -5.86 -43.20
C ALA A 31 -2.45 -5.72 -41.80
N LYS A 32 -3.03 -6.82 -41.29
CA LYS A 32 -3.48 -6.92 -39.89
C LYS A 32 -2.38 -6.37 -38.97
N PRO A 33 -2.69 -5.42 -38.07
CA PRO A 33 -1.67 -4.83 -37.19
C PRO A 33 -1.03 -5.93 -36.34
N ARG A 34 0.28 -6.12 -36.52
CA ARG A 34 1.06 -7.06 -35.71
C ARG A 34 0.90 -6.67 -34.24
N LYS A 35 0.33 -7.57 -33.43
CA LYS A 35 0.26 -7.41 -31.97
C LYS A 35 1.69 -7.18 -31.44
N LYS A 36 1.99 -5.95 -31.00
CA LYS A 36 3.29 -5.61 -30.39
C LYS A 36 3.51 -6.53 -29.18
N LYS A 37 4.65 -7.23 -29.12
CA LYS A 37 5.02 -8.04 -27.95
C LYS A 37 5.02 -7.13 -26.71
N PRO A 38 4.47 -7.57 -25.56
CA PRO A 38 4.51 -6.79 -24.34
C PRO A 38 5.95 -6.46 -23.97
N ALA A 39 6.21 -5.22 -23.57
CA ALA A 39 7.52 -4.82 -23.06
C ALA A 39 7.86 -5.63 -21.78
N PRO A 40 9.15 -5.96 -21.55
CA PRO A 40 9.57 -6.63 -20.32
C PRO A 40 9.15 -5.84 -19.07
N ILE A 41 8.69 -6.54 -18.03
CA ILE A 41 8.33 -5.91 -16.75
C ILE A 41 9.64 -5.53 -16.01
N PRO A 42 9.83 -4.25 -15.64
CA PRO A 42 11.03 -3.84 -14.91
C PRO A 42 11.11 -4.48 -13.52
N ALA A 43 12.32 -4.76 -13.02
CA ALA A 43 12.51 -5.36 -11.69
C ALA A 43 11.89 -4.53 -10.56
N TYR A 44 11.94 -3.21 -10.65
CA TYR A 44 11.35 -2.32 -9.64
C TYR A 44 9.81 -2.34 -9.63
N ALA A 45 9.17 -2.95 -10.63
CA ALA A 45 7.73 -3.15 -10.69
C ALA A 45 7.29 -4.51 -10.11
N THR A 46 8.21 -5.37 -9.65
CA THR A 46 7.89 -6.69 -9.08
C THR A 46 8.28 -6.76 -7.60
N SER A 47 7.48 -7.46 -6.81
CA SER A 47 7.72 -7.62 -5.37
C SER A 47 9.01 -8.37 -5.01
N VAL A 48 9.52 -9.22 -5.90
CA VAL A 48 10.72 -10.04 -5.67
C VAL A 48 11.93 -9.19 -5.34
N ALA A 49 12.15 -8.11 -6.10
CA ALA A 49 13.33 -7.26 -5.90
C ALA A 49 13.26 -6.49 -4.58
N TRP A 50 12.07 -6.00 -4.20
CA TRP A 50 11.88 -5.25 -2.96
C TRP A 50 12.03 -6.11 -1.71
N GLY A 51 11.49 -7.34 -1.73
CA GLY A 51 11.60 -8.28 -0.62
C GLY A 51 13.02 -8.78 -0.32
N ALA A 52 13.95 -8.65 -1.29
CA ALA A 52 15.35 -9.01 -1.12
C ALA A 52 16.20 -7.89 -0.46
N VAL A 53 15.66 -6.68 -0.33
CA VAL A 53 16.39 -5.54 0.23
C VAL A 53 16.34 -5.58 1.74
N THR A 54 17.52 -5.73 2.36
CA THR A 54 17.62 -5.90 3.82
C THR A 54 17.68 -4.59 4.60
N GLY A 55 17.87 -3.43 3.96
CA GLY A 55 17.99 -2.18 4.71
C GLY A 55 17.67 -0.92 3.90
N PRO A 56 17.40 0.19 4.62
CA PRO A 56 16.98 1.43 3.99
C PRO A 56 18.07 2.01 3.12
N SER A 57 17.66 2.75 2.09
CA SER A 57 18.60 3.56 1.32
C SER A 57 19.13 4.71 2.18
N LEU A 58 20.36 5.14 1.90
CA LEU A 58 20.95 6.30 2.56
C LEU A 58 20.27 7.61 2.11
N GLY A 59 20.36 8.64 2.94
CA GLY A 59 19.91 10.00 2.62
C GLY A 59 18.56 10.38 3.23
N ALA A 60 17.98 11.46 2.73
CA ALA A 60 16.73 12.02 3.25
C ALA A 60 15.52 11.13 2.94
N ALA A 61 14.57 11.09 3.88
CA ALA A 61 13.35 10.34 3.72
C ALA A 61 12.45 10.97 2.65
N LYS A 62 12.00 10.15 1.68
CA LYS A 62 11.10 10.58 0.60
C LYS A 62 10.14 9.46 0.24
N SER A 63 8.84 9.70 0.43
CA SER A 63 7.76 8.86 -0.08
C SER A 63 7.49 9.21 -1.55
N ILE A 64 7.40 8.21 -2.42
CA ILE A 64 7.31 8.38 -3.88
C ILE A 64 6.19 7.52 -4.42
N GLY A 65 5.28 8.10 -5.19
CA GLY A 65 4.11 7.44 -5.78
C GLY A 65 2.93 7.34 -4.82
N GLY A 66 1.97 6.49 -5.19
CA GLY A 66 0.79 6.19 -4.38
C GLY A 66 1.01 5.04 -3.40
N TYR A 67 0.14 4.94 -2.41
CA TYR A 67 0.24 3.95 -1.31
C TYR A 67 0.37 2.49 -1.74
N ALA A 68 -0.16 2.13 -2.92
CA ALA A 68 -0.11 0.80 -3.53
C ALA A 68 0.68 0.74 -4.85
N ALA A 69 1.41 1.80 -5.19
CA ALA A 69 2.27 1.88 -6.35
C ALA A 69 3.37 2.91 -6.12
N GLY A 70 4.37 2.53 -5.31
CA GLY A 70 5.38 3.49 -4.88
C GLY A 70 6.51 2.87 -4.08
N CYS A 71 7.40 3.71 -3.57
CA CYS A 71 8.54 3.31 -2.76
C CYS A 71 8.87 4.40 -1.74
N ILE A 72 9.83 4.10 -0.86
CA ILE A 72 10.38 5.07 0.08
C ILE A 72 11.91 5.03 0.09
N ALA A 73 12.53 6.19 -0.07
CA ALA A 73 13.94 6.39 0.22
C ALA A 73 14.15 6.83 1.68
N GLY A 74 15.31 6.53 2.28
CA GLY A 74 15.67 7.05 3.61
C GLY A 74 14.72 6.62 4.73
N ALA A 75 14.09 5.45 4.61
CA ALA A 75 13.16 4.95 5.62
C ALA A 75 13.85 4.72 6.97
N ARG A 76 13.06 4.76 8.05
CA ARG A 76 13.50 4.46 9.41
C ARG A 76 12.74 3.26 9.95
N ALA A 77 13.46 2.42 10.70
CA ALA A 77 12.84 1.36 11.48
C ALA A 77 12.15 1.96 12.71
N LEU A 78 10.93 1.53 13.00
CA LEU A 78 10.34 1.70 14.33
C LEU A 78 11.12 0.81 15.32
N PRO A 79 11.57 1.34 16.48
CA PRO A 79 12.18 0.52 17.50
C PRO A 79 11.27 -0.66 17.87
N PRO A 80 11.81 -1.89 18.04
CA PRO A 80 11.02 -3.09 18.34
C PRO A 80 10.09 -2.96 19.56
N GLU A 81 10.42 -2.09 20.50
CA GLU A 81 9.61 -1.78 21.68
C GLU A 81 9.69 -0.28 22.00
N GLY A 82 8.64 0.24 22.62
CA GLY A 82 8.58 1.59 23.17
C GLY A 82 7.45 1.73 24.18
N VAL A 83 7.25 2.94 24.69
CA VAL A 83 6.19 3.20 25.68
C VAL A 83 4.82 2.91 25.06
N GLY A 84 4.10 1.96 25.64
CA GLY A 84 2.75 1.57 25.24
C GLY A 84 2.62 0.88 23.88
N TYR A 85 3.73 0.43 23.28
CA TYR A 85 3.68 -0.38 22.06
C TYR A 85 4.82 -1.41 21.97
N GLN A 86 4.58 -2.48 21.22
CA GLN A 86 5.61 -3.42 20.80
C GLN A 86 5.36 -3.89 19.36
N VAL A 87 6.43 -4.08 18.60
CA VAL A 87 6.36 -4.60 17.24
C VAL A 87 6.27 -6.12 17.28
N ILE A 88 5.37 -6.69 16.49
CA ILE A 88 5.18 -8.13 16.32
C ILE A 88 5.74 -8.60 14.98
N ARG A 89 6.06 -9.89 14.88
CA ARG A 89 6.53 -10.53 13.63
C ARG A 89 7.74 -9.80 13.01
N LEU A 90 8.71 -9.40 13.83
CA LEU A 90 9.90 -8.63 13.42
C LEU A 90 10.73 -9.38 12.38
N SER A 91 10.71 -10.72 12.40
CA SER A 91 11.37 -11.56 11.39
C SER A 91 10.95 -11.22 9.94
N ARG A 92 9.78 -10.62 9.73
CA ARG A 92 9.31 -10.19 8.41
C ARG A 92 10.07 -8.98 7.85
N GLN A 93 10.81 -8.25 8.68
CA GLN A 93 11.51 -7.01 8.31
C GLN A 93 10.58 -5.94 7.68
N ARG A 94 9.37 -5.83 8.23
CA ARG A 94 8.32 -4.89 7.78
C ARG A 94 8.06 -3.77 8.79
N ASN A 95 9.02 -3.43 9.64
CA ASN A 95 8.87 -2.36 10.63
C ASN A 95 9.50 -1.03 10.17
N TYR A 96 9.53 -0.77 8.86
CA TYR A 96 10.15 0.43 8.28
C TYR A 96 9.10 1.40 7.74
N GLY A 97 9.39 2.69 7.80
CA GLY A 97 8.52 3.71 7.23
C GLY A 97 9.17 5.08 7.15
N HIS A 98 8.37 6.06 6.75
CA HIS A 98 8.77 7.46 6.78
C HIS A 98 8.96 7.88 8.25
N PRO A 99 9.91 8.77 8.57
CA PRO A 99 10.11 9.26 9.95
C PRO A 99 8.81 9.76 10.61
N VAL A 100 7.95 10.44 9.85
CA VAL A 100 6.62 10.87 10.31
C VAL A 100 5.73 9.71 10.78
N LEU A 101 5.78 8.55 10.12
CA LEU A 101 5.06 7.35 10.57
C LEU A 101 5.66 6.77 11.85
N VAL A 102 7.00 6.71 11.92
CA VAL A 102 7.69 6.23 13.12
C VAL A 102 7.34 7.10 14.33
N ASP A 103 7.37 8.42 14.16
CA ASP A 103 7.03 9.35 15.24
C ASP A 103 5.54 9.26 15.60
N MET A 104 4.64 9.11 14.62
CA MET A 104 3.21 8.91 14.88
C MET A 104 2.95 7.67 15.73
N LEU A 105 3.58 6.53 15.40
CA LEU A 105 3.39 5.29 16.15
C LEU A 105 3.96 5.36 17.57
N ARG A 106 5.06 6.12 17.77
CA ARG A 106 5.60 6.38 19.11
C ARG A 106 4.66 7.23 19.95
N ASP A 107 4.12 8.30 19.38
CA ASP A 107 3.14 9.16 20.06
C ASP A 107 1.83 8.41 20.35
N PHE A 108 1.39 7.59 19.40
CA PHE A 108 0.24 6.70 19.56
C PHE A 108 0.45 5.74 20.74
N GLY A 109 1.58 5.05 20.81
CA GLY A 109 1.91 4.17 21.94
C GLY A 109 1.90 4.89 23.28
N GLN A 110 2.48 6.09 23.36
CA GLN A 110 2.40 6.92 24.57
C GLN A 110 0.96 7.22 24.97
N ARG A 111 0.10 7.59 24.02
CA ARG A 111 -1.33 7.86 24.30
C ARG A 111 -2.10 6.60 24.71
N VAL A 112 -1.76 5.44 24.14
CA VAL A 112 -2.31 4.13 24.55
C VAL A 112 -1.95 3.83 26.01
N ALA A 113 -0.68 4.00 26.38
CA ALA A 113 -0.21 3.82 27.76
C ALA A 113 -0.89 4.80 28.73
N LEU A 114 -0.94 6.09 28.38
CA LEU A 114 -1.58 7.13 29.19
C LEU A 114 -3.08 6.88 29.39
N SER A 115 -3.72 6.22 28.43
CA SER A 115 -5.14 5.85 28.52
C SER A 115 -5.37 4.54 29.29
N GLY A 116 -4.33 3.93 29.87
CA GLY A 116 -4.43 2.68 30.63
C GLY A 116 -4.82 1.47 29.78
N LEU A 117 -4.67 1.53 28.45
CA LEU A 117 -5.14 0.48 27.55
C LEU A 117 -4.21 -0.74 27.48
N GLY A 118 -2.96 -0.60 27.92
CA GLY A 118 -1.93 -1.64 27.89
C GLY A 118 -0.87 -1.37 26.83
N THR A 119 -0.52 -2.41 26.07
CA THR A 119 0.52 -2.35 25.03
C THR A 119 -0.08 -2.60 23.66
N ALA A 120 -0.02 -1.62 22.76
CA ALA A 120 -0.45 -1.81 21.38
C ALA A 120 0.52 -2.73 20.62
N LEU A 121 -0.02 -3.59 19.76
CA LEU A 121 0.76 -4.50 18.93
C LEU A 121 0.85 -3.94 17.50
N ILE A 122 2.05 -3.48 17.13
CA ILE A 122 2.30 -2.92 15.80
C ILE A 122 2.71 -4.04 14.84
N GLY A 123 1.90 -4.27 13.81
CA GLY A 123 2.09 -5.28 12.78
C GLY A 123 2.94 -4.79 11.62
N ASP A 124 2.51 -5.11 10.40
CA ASP A 124 3.23 -4.73 9.19
C ASP A 124 3.17 -3.20 8.99
N MET A 125 4.33 -2.55 8.88
CA MET A 125 4.53 -1.24 8.29
C MET A 125 4.98 -1.45 6.83
N GLY A 126 6.06 -0.82 6.37
CA GLY A 126 6.68 -1.08 5.07
C GLY A 126 7.96 -1.92 5.14
N GLN A 127 8.38 -2.41 3.97
CA GLN A 127 9.73 -2.97 3.77
C GLN A 127 10.78 -1.84 3.87
N ALA A 128 12.06 -2.19 3.97
CA ALA A 128 13.15 -1.23 4.21
C ALA A 128 13.24 -0.10 3.17
N ARG A 129 12.78 -0.33 1.93
CA ARG A 129 12.66 0.70 0.89
C ARG A 129 11.25 0.80 0.30
N GLY A 130 10.27 0.26 1.02
CA GLY A 130 8.89 0.20 0.56
C GLY A 130 8.69 -0.79 -0.60
N GLY A 131 7.93 -0.38 -1.62
CA GLY A 131 7.67 -1.19 -2.79
C GLY A 131 6.64 -2.30 -2.58
N PRO A 132 6.22 -2.97 -3.67
CA PRO A 132 5.27 -4.08 -3.60
C PRO A 132 5.76 -5.18 -2.66
N MET A 133 4.90 -5.60 -1.73
CA MET A 133 5.20 -6.70 -0.83
C MET A 133 5.07 -8.05 -1.53
N PRO A 134 5.94 -9.03 -1.20
CA PRO A 134 5.81 -10.40 -1.69
C PRO A 134 4.52 -11.10 -1.25
N SER A 135 3.93 -10.66 -0.14
CA SER A 135 2.74 -11.27 0.46
C SER A 135 1.96 -10.27 1.31
N GLY A 136 0.67 -10.54 1.51
CA GLY A 136 -0.22 -9.70 2.32
C GLY A 136 -0.69 -8.46 1.55
N HIS A 137 -0.39 -7.29 2.11
CA HIS A 137 -0.99 -6.01 1.74
C HIS A 137 -0.71 -5.60 0.29
N ALA A 138 -1.71 -5.00 -0.35
CA ALA A 138 -1.54 -4.33 -1.64
C ALA A 138 -0.84 -2.97 -1.50
N SER A 139 -1.03 -2.30 -0.35
CA SER A 139 -0.43 -0.99 -0.03
C SER A 139 0.86 -1.12 0.81
N HIS A 140 1.13 -0.21 1.76
CA HIS A 140 2.36 -0.17 2.57
C HIS A 140 3.65 0.09 1.78
N GLN A 141 3.53 0.60 0.55
CA GLN A 141 4.67 0.70 -0.34
C GLN A 141 5.48 1.99 -0.15
N ILE A 142 4.90 3.03 0.46
CA ILE A 142 5.53 4.36 0.55
C ILE A 142 5.88 4.78 1.99
N GLY A 143 5.81 3.85 2.95
CA GLY A 143 6.20 4.09 4.34
C GLY A 143 5.24 4.99 5.12
N LEU A 144 3.96 5.04 4.75
CA LEU A 144 2.93 5.87 5.38
C LEU A 144 1.73 5.03 5.87
N ASP A 145 1.87 3.71 5.90
CA ASP A 145 0.87 2.77 6.36
C ASP A 145 1.42 1.90 7.50
N ALA A 146 0.56 1.55 8.46
CA ALA A 146 0.89 0.60 9.51
C ALA A 146 -0.36 -0.13 10.00
N ASP A 147 -0.25 -1.43 10.21
CA ASP A 147 -1.28 -2.21 10.89
C ASP A 147 -1.06 -2.22 12.40
N VAL A 148 -2.16 -2.10 13.15
CA VAL A 148 -2.17 -2.23 14.60
C VAL A 148 -3.26 -3.22 14.98
N TRP A 149 -2.88 -4.32 15.62
CA TRP A 149 -3.86 -5.30 16.08
C TRP A 149 -4.75 -4.71 17.17
N LEU A 150 -6.01 -5.09 17.15
CA LEU A 150 -7.04 -4.57 18.07
C LEU A 150 -7.01 -5.27 19.44
N ARG A 151 -6.29 -6.39 19.55
CA ARG A 151 -6.12 -7.09 20.82
C ARG A 151 -5.26 -6.29 21.81
N LEU A 152 -5.68 -6.26 23.07
CA LEU A 152 -5.11 -5.47 24.17
C LEU A 152 -4.86 -6.30 25.44
N ASP A 153 -4.90 -7.62 25.29
CA ASP A 153 -4.83 -8.62 26.36
C ASP A 153 -3.41 -9.11 26.65
N LEU A 154 -2.43 -8.74 25.82
CA LEU A 154 -1.04 -9.16 25.98
C LEU A 154 -0.19 -8.12 26.72
N PRO A 155 0.64 -8.54 27.68
CA PRO A 155 1.62 -7.66 28.31
C PRO A 155 2.78 -7.36 27.36
N PRO A 156 3.73 -6.50 27.75
CA PRO A 156 5.05 -6.46 27.11
C PRO A 156 5.69 -7.86 27.11
N MET A 157 6.11 -8.33 25.93
CA MET A 157 6.68 -9.67 25.73
C MET A 157 8.13 -9.59 25.27
N GLY A 158 8.91 -10.66 25.47
CA GLY A 158 10.20 -10.80 24.78
C GLY A 158 10.02 -10.98 23.27
N ARG A 159 10.99 -10.53 22.45
CA ARG A 159 10.87 -10.51 20.98
C ARG A 159 10.48 -11.87 20.37
N ALA A 160 11.08 -12.97 20.83
CA ALA A 160 10.75 -14.32 20.34
C ALA A 160 9.28 -14.70 20.56
N GLY A 161 8.66 -14.23 21.64
CA GLY A 161 7.24 -14.47 21.93
C GLY A 161 6.28 -13.71 21.02
N ARG A 162 6.77 -12.68 20.30
CA ARG A 162 5.96 -11.84 19.41
C ARG A 162 5.91 -12.34 17.96
N GLU A 163 6.63 -13.41 17.63
CA GLU A 163 6.74 -13.93 16.26
C GLU A 163 5.56 -14.81 15.86
N ARG A 164 4.95 -15.50 16.83
CA ARG A 164 3.90 -16.52 16.60
C ARG A 164 2.66 -16.21 17.42
N LEU A 165 2.18 -14.97 17.31
CA LEU A 165 0.91 -14.56 17.90
C LEU A 165 -0.22 -14.82 16.90
N ASP A 166 -1.37 -15.22 17.43
CA ASP A 166 -2.63 -15.35 16.72
C ASP A 166 -3.41 -14.04 16.81
N GLU A 167 -4.01 -13.64 15.69
CA GLU A 167 -4.85 -12.45 15.67
C GLU A 167 -6.23 -12.80 16.26
N VAL A 168 -6.79 -11.90 17.07
CA VAL A 168 -8.16 -12.02 17.56
C VAL A 168 -9.08 -11.35 16.55
N LYS A 169 -10.12 -12.06 16.08
CA LYS A 169 -11.12 -11.52 15.18
C LYS A 169 -12.31 -10.99 15.98
N TYR A 170 -12.74 -9.77 15.67
CA TYR A 170 -13.80 -9.06 16.39
C TYR A 170 -15.10 -8.97 15.59
N VAL A 171 -15.27 -9.74 14.52
CA VAL A 171 -16.46 -9.69 13.64
C VAL A 171 -17.07 -11.07 13.45
N ASP A 172 -18.37 -11.15 13.72
CA ASP A 172 -19.26 -12.24 13.32
C ASP A 172 -19.77 -11.90 11.90
N TYR A 173 -19.25 -12.58 10.89
CA TYR A 173 -19.56 -12.32 9.48
C TYR A 173 -20.98 -12.78 9.08
N ASP A 174 -21.56 -13.76 9.78
CA ASP A 174 -22.92 -14.23 9.48
C ASP A 174 -23.94 -13.16 9.87
N ARG A 175 -23.65 -12.40 10.92
CA ARG A 175 -24.52 -11.32 11.43
C ARG A 175 -24.03 -9.92 11.10
N MET A 176 -22.86 -9.80 10.47
CA MET A 176 -22.15 -8.55 10.19
C MET A 176 -22.13 -7.57 11.37
N ARG A 177 -21.72 -8.09 12.54
CA ARG A 177 -21.63 -7.34 13.80
C ARG A 177 -20.36 -7.69 14.56
N VAL A 178 -20.00 -6.85 15.52
CA VAL A 178 -18.86 -7.15 16.39
C VAL A 178 -19.16 -8.31 17.35
N THR A 179 -18.14 -9.10 17.70
CA THR A 179 -18.24 -10.20 18.66
C THR A 179 -18.33 -9.70 20.10
N GLU A 180 -18.56 -10.62 21.06
CA GLU A 180 -18.60 -10.29 22.49
C GLU A 180 -17.25 -9.84 23.07
N ASP A 181 -16.14 -10.20 22.42
CA ASP A 181 -14.79 -9.76 22.80
C ASP A 181 -14.53 -8.28 22.48
N TRP A 182 -15.36 -7.67 21.63
CA TRP A 182 -15.25 -6.26 21.29
C TRP A 182 -15.70 -5.39 22.47
N SER A 183 -14.85 -4.43 22.86
CA SER A 183 -15.15 -3.56 23.99
C SER A 183 -14.83 -2.10 23.73
N ASP A 184 -15.19 -1.29 24.71
CA ASP A 184 -14.88 0.13 24.80
C ASP A 184 -13.38 0.44 24.68
N ARG A 185 -12.52 -0.52 25.02
CA ARG A 185 -11.05 -0.42 24.94
C ARG A 185 -10.56 -0.40 23.50
N GLN A 186 -11.05 -1.32 22.66
CA GLN A 186 -10.73 -1.37 21.22
C GLN A 186 -11.17 -0.08 20.54
N ALA A 187 -12.41 0.31 20.79
CA ALA A 187 -12.99 1.54 20.24
C ALA A 187 -12.19 2.79 20.69
N LYS A 188 -11.74 2.85 21.95
CA LYS A 188 -10.89 3.94 22.44
C LYS A 188 -9.52 3.95 21.75
N MET A 189 -8.89 2.80 21.52
CA MET A 189 -7.61 2.72 20.81
C MET A 189 -7.72 3.26 19.36
N ILE A 190 -8.78 2.88 18.63
CA ILE A 190 -9.03 3.41 17.29
C ILE A 190 -9.26 4.93 17.34
N GLN A 191 -10.03 5.42 18.30
CA GLN A 191 -10.27 6.85 18.48
C GLN A 191 -8.97 7.62 18.75
N ILE A 192 -8.04 7.06 19.54
CA ILE A 192 -6.71 7.65 19.79
C ILE A 192 -5.94 7.79 18.47
N ALA A 193 -5.89 6.74 17.66
CA ALA A 193 -5.21 6.79 16.36
C ALA A 193 -5.85 7.80 15.41
N ALA A 194 -7.18 7.78 15.30
CA ALA A 194 -7.93 8.67 14.39
C ALA A 194 -7.82 10.15 14.78
N SER A 195 -7.61 10.44 16.07
CA SER A 195 -7.45 11.80 16.58
C SER A 195 -6.10 12.43 16.22
N ASP A 196 -5.14 11.67 15.70
CA ASP A 196 -3.86 12.22 15.25
C ASP A 196 -4.04 12.98 13.92
N VAL A 197 -3.50 14.20 13.85
CA VAL A 197 -3.63 15.07 12.68
C VAL A 197 -2.88 14.56 11.45
N ARG A 198 -1.87 13.70 11.64
CA ARG A 198 -1.12 13.08 10.54
C ARG A 198 -1.94 11.98 9.87
N VAL A 199 -2.89 11.38 10.59
CA VAL A 199 -3.74 10.29 10.08
C VAL A 199 -4.82 10.85 9.18
N THR A 200 -4.90 10.30 7.96
CA THR A 200 -5.96 10.61 7.00
C THR A 200 -7.01 9.51 7.00
N ARG A 201 -6.62 8.23 6.97
CA ARG A 201 -7.55 7.10 6.94
C ARG A 201 -7.16 6.04 7.95
N ILE A 202 -8.17 5.37 8.49
CA ILE A 202 -8.03 4.12 9.19
C ILE A 202 -8.99 3.12 8.55
N PHE A 203 -8.49 2.05 7.95
CA PHE A 203 -9.36 1.00 7.42
C PHE A 203 -9.67 -0.01 8.52
N VAL A 204 -10.96 -0.30 8.66
CA VAL A 204 -11.53 -1.27 9.60
C VAL A 204 -12.67 -2.02 8.92
N ASN A 205 -13.03 -3.18 9.45
CA ASN A 205 -14.20 -3.90 8.97
C ASN A 205 -15.48 -3.03 9.08
N PRO A 206 -16.46 -3.16 8.17
CA PRO A 206 -17.72 -2.42 8.24
C PRO A 206 -18.49 -2.62 9.56
N ALA A 207 -18.48 -3.83 10.13
CA ALA A 207 -19.11 -4.10 11.43
C ALA A 207 -18.45 -3.31 12.57
N ILE A 208 -17.12 -3.18 12.55
CA ILE A 208 -16.36 -2.36 13.50
C ILE A 208 -16.71 -0.88 13.33
N LYS A 209 -16.74 -0.40 12.07
CA LYS A 209 -17.15 0.98 11.77
C LYS A 209 -18.58 1.26 12.27
N LEU A 210 -19.52 0.33 12.09
CA LEU A 210 -20.88 0.44 12.61
C LEU A 210 -20.90 0.52 14.14
N ALA A 211 -20.17 -0.35 14.84
CA ALA A 211 -20.06 -0.31 16.29
C ALA A 211 -19.47 1.04 16.79
N MET A 212 -18.49 1.59 16.07
CA MET A 212 -17.96 2.92 16.34
C MET A 212 -19.01 4.02 16.12
N CYS A 213 -19.82 3.92 15.07
CA CYS A 213 -20.88 4.88 14.75
C CYS A 213 -22.01 4.90 15.78
N GLN A 214 -22.40 3.74 16.29
CA GLN A 214 -23.49 3.57 17.27
C GLN A 214 -23.11 4.02 18.69
N ARG A 215 -21.81 4.13 18.97
CA ARG A 215 -21.32 4.60 20.27
C ARG A 215 -21.50 6.11 20.42
N SER A 216 -21.79 6.53 21.66
CA SER A 216 -21.83 7.94 22.02
C SER A 216 -20.40 8.49 22.17
N TRP A 217 -20.08 9.52 21.38
CA TRP A 217 -18.79 10.22 21.43
C TRP A 217 -19.03 11.71 21.67
N ALA A 218 -18.16 12.34 22.45
CA ALA A 218 -18.20 13.79 22.67
C ALA A 218 -17.87 14.56 21.37
N ASP A 219 -16.89 14.08 20.61
CA ASP A 219 -16.58 14.54 19.26
C ASP A 219 -16.57 13.33 18.31
N ARG A 220 -17.36 13.43 17.25
CA ARG A 220 -17.52 12.40 16.21
C ARG A 220 -16.71 12.69 14.94
N SER A 221 -16.02 13.83 14.85
CA SER A 221 -15.28 14.26 13.66
C SER A 221 -14.26 13.22 13.18
N PHE A 222 -13.63 12.50 14.13
CA PHE A 222 -12.64 11.46 13.83
C PHE A 222 -13.23 10.28 13.04
N LEU A 223 -14.55 10.04 13.14
CA LEU A 223 -15.22 8.92 12.46
C LEU A 223 -15.07 9.05 10.94
N ASN A 224 -15.01 10.26 10.39
CA ASN A 224 -14.78 10.48 8.95
C ASN A 224 -13.53 9.75 8.43
N LYS A 225 -12.50 9.62 9.27
CA LYS A 225 -11.25 8.94 8.92
C LYS A 225 -11.39 7.42 8.89
N LEU A 226 -12.37 6.84 9.59
CA LEU A 226 -12.58 5.40 9.60
C LEU A 226 -13.31 4.98 8.32
N ARG A 227 -12.63 4.17 7.50
CA ARG A 227 -13.09 3.73 6.19
C ARG A 227 -13.43 2.23 6.21
N PRO A 228 -14.66 1.83 5.87
CA PRO A 228 -15.01 0.42 5.79
C PRO A 228 -14.18 -0.29 4.71
N TRP A 229 -13.73 -1.51 4.99
CA TRP A 229 -13.02 -2.36 4.03
C TRP A 229 -13.14 -3.86 4.38
N HIS A 230 -13.04 -4.75 3.38
CA HIS A 230 -13.01 -6.21 3.61
C HIS A 230 -11.86 -6.62 4.54
N GLY A 231 -11.99 -7.75 5.24
CA GLY A 231 -11.06 -8.14 6.30
C GLY A 231 -11.06 -7.11 7.43
N HIS A 232 -9.87 -6.69 7.87
CA HIS A 232 -9.65 -5.68 8.93
C HIS A 232 -10.54 -5.89 10.17
N ASP A 233 -10.74 -7.15 10.49
CA ASP A 233 -11.59 -7.68 11.54
C ASP A 233 -10.81 -7.94 12.84
N GLY A 234 -9.47 -8.00 12.77
CA GLY A 234 -8.58 -8.14 13.93
C GLY A 234 -7.54 -7.03 14.10
N HIS A 235 -7.42 -6.14 13.12
CA HIS A 235 -6.50 -5.00 13.13
C HIS A 235 -7.13 -3.77 12.48
N MET A 236 -6.59 -2.60 12.81
CA MET A 236 -6.81 -1.38 12.06
C MET A 236 -5.61 -1.09 11.16
N HIS A 237 -5.86 -0.71 9.92
CA HIS A 237 -4.84 -0.22 9.00
C HIS A 237 -4.81 1.30 9.09
N ILE A 238 -3.74 1.89 9.59
CA ILE A 238 -3.58 3.35 9.68
C ILE A 238 -2.85 3.87 8.44
N ARG A 239 -3.32 4.98 7.87
CA ARG A 239 -2.71 5.69 6.74
C ARG A 239 -2.49 7.16 7.04
N LEU A 240 -1.29 7.64 6.76
CA LEU A 240 -0.91 9.06 6.92
C LEU A 240 -1.05 9.86 5.63
N SER A 241 -1.12 11.19 5.76
CA SER A 241 -0.96 12.11 4.63
C SER A 241 0.47 12.11 4.09
N CYS A 242 0.61 12.54 2.83
CA CYS A 242 1.91 12.80 2.22
C CYS A 242 2.69 13.88 3.00
N PRO A 243 3.92 13.60 3.48
CA PRO A 243 4.75 14.59 4.14
C PRO A 243 5.18 15.71 3.19
N ALA A 244 5.23 16.95 3.66
CA ALA A 244 5.62 18.11 2.84
C ALA A 244 7.00 17.96 2.16
N GLY A 245 7.94 17.24 2.78
CA GLY A 245 9.26 16.93 2.20
C GLY A 245 9.27 15.86 1.10
N SER A 246 8.11 15.32 0.71
CA SER A 246 7.94 14.26 -0.28
C SER A 246 7.09 14.75 -1.47
N PRO A 247 7.64 15.60 -2.36
CA PRO A 247 6.86 16.21 -3.45
C PRO A 247 6.38 15.23 -4.53
N GLN A 248 6.92 14.01 -4.55
CA GLN A 248 6.49 12.93 -5.46
C GLN A 248 5.52 11.95 -4.80
N CYS A 249 5.07 12.22 -3.57
CA CYS A 249 4.06 11.42 -2.90
C CYS A 249 2.68 11.78 -3.45
N GLU A 250 1.91 10.77 -3.86
CA GLU A 250 0.58 10.95 -4.43
C GLU A 250 -0.48 10.79 -3.34
N GLN A 251 -1.05 11.93 -2.94
CA GLN A 251 -2.12 11.98 -1.94
C GLN A 251 -3.42 11.39 -2.52
N GLN A 252 -4.14 10.60 -1.73
CA GLN A 252 -5.51 10.19 -2.09
C GLN A 252 -6.47 11.37 -1.98
N ASP A 253 -7.54 11.35 -2.78
CA ASP A 253 -8.65 12.28 -2.68
C ASP A 253 -9.16 12.43 -1.24
N ALA A 254 -9.80 13.57 -0.95
CA ALA A 254 -10.44 13.77 0.35
C ALA A 254 -11.55 12.74 0.58
N GLN A 255 -11.80 12.42 1.84
CA GLN A 255 -12.97 11.64 2.24
C GLN A 255 -14.24 12.44 1.95
N PRO A 256 -15.37 11.78 1.65
CA PRO A 256 -16.67 12.44 1.65
C PRO A 256 -16.90 13.19 2.97
N GLU A 257 -17.65 14.28 2.94
CA GLU A 257 -18.01 15.02 4.15
C GLU A 257 -18.87 14.17 5.11
N GLY A 258 -18.90 14.55 6.39
CA GLY A 258 -19.67 13.86 7.43
C GLY A 258 -18.92 12.72 8.11
N ASP A 259 -19.58 11.99 9.01
CA ASP A 259 -18.93 10.93 9.81
C ASP A 259 -18.85 9.57 9.09
N GLY A 260 -19.46 9.46 7.91
CA GLY A 260 -19.49 8.23 7.10
C GLY A 260 -20.28 7.09 7.74
N CYS A 261 -21.29 7.40 8.58
CA CYS A 261 -22.12 6.41 9.27
C CYS A 261 -23.48 6.13 8.59
N GLY A 262 -23.76 6.75 7.44
CA GLY A 262 -25.00 6.57 6.66
C GLY A 262 -24.87 5.54 5.53
N ASP A 263 -25.48 5.86 4.38
CA ASP A 263 -25.65 4.94 3.24
C ASP A 263 -24.35 4.28 2.76
N GLU A 264 -23.24 5.02 2.77
CA GLU A 264 -21.94 4.43 2.43
C GLU A 264 -21.63 3.22 3.31
N LEU A 265 -21.72 3.37 4.63
CA LEU A 265 -21.45 2.27 5.56
C LEU A 265 -22.43 1.11 5.37
N MET A 266 -23.72 1.42 5.19
CA MET A 266 -24.75 0.40 5.01
C MET A 266 -24.47 -0.45 3.76
N SER A 267 -24.06 0.16 2.66
CA SER A 267 -23.70 -0.56 1.43
C SER A 267 -22.52 -1.52 1.59
N TRP A 268 -21.60 -1.23 2.52
CA TRP A 268 -20.47 -2.10 2.83
C TRP A 268 -20.86 -3.31 3.69
N LEU A 269 -21.88 -3.22 4.54
CA LEU A 269 -22.32 -4.35 5.37
C LEU A 269 -22.83 -5.51 4.51
N ASP A 270 -23.43 -5.22 3.36
CA ASP A 270 -23.99 -6.23 2.45
C ASP A 270 -22.93 -7.02 1.66
N SER A 271 -21.71 -6.50 1.56
CA SER A 271 -20.66 -7.03 0.68
C SER A 271 -19.33 -7.31 1.37
N ALA A 272 -19.21 -6.98 2.66
CA ALA A 272 -18.01 -7.26 3.44
C ALA A 272 -17.71 -8.75 3.45
N ALA A 273 -16.43 -9.09 3.34
CA ALA A 273 -15.96 -10.47 3.34
C ALA A 273 -14.72 -10.58 4.23
N PRO A 274 -14.45 -11.77 4.81
CA PRO A 274 -13.19 -12.02 5.48
C PRO A 274 -12.01 -11.89 4.52
N ALA A 275 -10.83 -11.62 5.09
CA ALA A 275 -9.61 -11.71 4.30
C ALA A 275 -9.43 -13.17 3.83
N ILE A 276 -8.91 -13.35 2.62
CA ILE A 276 -8.58 -14.68 2.11
C ILE A 276 -7.39 -15.21 2.91
N GLU A 277 -7.62 -16.22 3.74
CA GLU A 277 -6.57 -16.92 4.44
C GLU A 277 -5.95 -17.98 3.52
N HIS A 278 -4.62 -18.06 3.54
CA HIS A 278 -3.87 -19.02 2.75
C HIS A 278 -3.33 -20.13 3.67
N PRO A 279 -3.33 -21.40 3.22
CA PRO A 279 -2.84 -22.51 4.03
C PRO A 279 -1.34 -22.35 4.33
N PRO A 280 -0.85 -22.98 5.43
CA PRO A 280 0.58 -23.03 5.72
C PRO A 280 1.39 -23.52 4.52
N GLY A 281 2.48 -22.82 4.20
CA GLY A 281 3.34 -23.16 3.06
C GLY A 281 2.88 -22.60 1.70
N TYR A 282 1.74 -21.89 1.63
CA TYR A 282 1.35 -21.17 0.43
C TYR A 282 2.43 -20.16 0.01
N LYS A 283 2.85 -20.25 -1.25
CA LYS A 283 3.81 -19.32 -1.86
C LYS A 283 3.04 -18.41 -2.83
N PRO A 284 2.81 -17.14 -2.49
CA PRO A 284 2.15 -16.21 -3.39
C PRO A 284 3.00 -15.97 -4.65
N GLU A 285 2.32 -15.83 -5.77
CA GLU A 285 2.95 -15.39 -7.01
C GLU A 285 3.54 -13.97 -6.84
N PRO A 286 4.67 -13.66 -7.48
CA PRO A 286 5.22 -12.31 -7.49
C PRO A 286 4.19 -11.25 -7.91
N ARG A 287 3.87 -10.34 -6.99
CA ARG A 287 3.04 -9.17 -7.32
C ARG A 287 3.76 -8.28 -8.34
N VAL A 288 3.03 -7.90 -9.39
CA VAL A 288 3.46 -6.94 -10.41
C VAL A 288 2.62 -5.67 -10.32
N VAL A 289 3.26 -4.52 -10.14
CA VAL A 289 2.61 -3.20 -10.13
C VAL A 289 2.97 -2.47 -11.42
N ARG A 290 2.05 -2.49 -12.40
CA ARG A 290 2.30 -1.98 -13.75
C ARG A 290 2.56 -0.48 -13.82
N LYS A 291 1.94 0.31 -12.93
CA LYS A 291 2.08 1.78 -12.87
C LYS A 291 3.08 2.20 -11.79
N MET A 292 4.15 1.42 -11.60
CA MET A 292 5.19 1.76 -10.64
C MET A 292 5.98 3.01 -11.10
N PRO A 293 6.20 4.03 -10.26
CA PRO A 293 6.96 5.22 -10.63
C PRO A 293 8.39 4.88 -11.04
N ALA A 294 8.87 5.45 -12.15
CA ALA A 294 10.26 5.26 -12.60
C ALA A 294 11.30 5.74 -11.57
N ALA A 295 10.93 6.74 -10.74
CA ALA A 295 11.74 7.23 -9.63
C ALA A 295 12.03 6.18 -8.56
N CYS A 296 11.32 5.04 -8.54
CA CYS A 296 11.60 3.94 -7.63
C CYS A 296 12.75 3.04 -8.05
N ALA A 297 13.14 3.05 -9.33
CA ALA A 297 14.31 2.31 -9.80
C ALA A 297 15.62 2.71 -9.09
N PRO A 298 15.99 4.00 -8.96
CA PRO A 298 17.19 4.38 -8.22
C PRO A 298 17.08 4.10 -6.72
N VAL A 299 15.87 4.17 -6.12
CA VAL A 299 15.67 3.84 -4.70
C VAL A 299 15.96 2.36 -4.43
N LEU A 300 15.44 1.47 -5.28
CA LEU A 300 15.69 0.04 -5.20
C LEU A 300 17.20 -0.26 -5.28
N ASN A 301 17.93 0.44 -6.14
CA ASN A 301 19.35 0.19 -6.41
C ASN A 301 20.33 1.04 -5.57
N ALA A 302 19.83 1.93 -4.71
CA ALA A 302 20.66 2.84 -3.93
C ALA A 302 21.60 2.11 -2.96
N ALA A 303 22.72 2.76 -2.60
CA ALA A 303 23.48 2.38 -1.43
C ALA A 303 22.59 2.45 -0.18
N GLY A 304 22.73 1.48 0.72
CA GLY A 304 21.92 1.41 1.93
C GLY A 304 22.74 0.93 3.11
N THR A 305 22.16 1.09 4.29
CA THR A 305 22.71 0.42 5.47
C THR A 305 22.43 -1.08 5.33
N ARG A 306 23.44 -1.93 5.44
CA ARG A 306 23.16 -3.33 5.78
C ARG A 306 22.57 -3.29 7.19
N MET A 307 21.52 -4.07 7.46
CA MET A 307 21.20 -4.33 8.85
C MET A 307 22.48 -4.83 9.50
N ALA A 308 22.92 -4.17 10.58
CA ALA A 308 23.63 -4.91 11.59
C ALA A 308 22.67 -6.04 11.93
N SER A 309 22.97 -7.25 11.47
CA SER A 309 22.31 -8.45 11.97
C SER A 309 22.21 -8.25 13.47
N LEU A 310 21.00 -8.29 14.02
CA LEU A 310 20.81 -8.39 15.47
C LEU A 310 21.85 -9.38 15.93
N ALA A 311 22.83 -8.92 16.73
CA ALA A 311 24.02 -9.67 17.01
C ALA A 311 23.59 -11.08 17.44
N ASP A 312 23.94 -12.08 16.63
CA ASP A 312 23.87 -13.45 17.07
C ASP A 312 24.65 -13.48 18.37
N SER A 313 24.00 -13.97 19.42
CA SER A 313 24.61 -14.11 20.73
C SER A 313 25.82 -15.00 20.55
N ALA A 314 27.00 -14.39 20.45
CA ALA A 314 28.26 -15.09 20.28
C ALA A 314 28.36 -16.10 21.43
N ALA A 315 28.38 -17.38 21.06
CA ALA A 315 28.67 -18.47 21.95
C ALA A 315 29.94 -18.12 22.74
N VAL A 316 29.78 -17.94 24.05
CA VAL A 316 30.88 -17.87 25.00
C VAL A 316 31.60 -19.21 24.93
N GLN A 317 32.71 -19.27 24.20
CA GLN A 317 33.67 -20.35 24.32
C GLN A 317 34.33 -20.23 25.69
N THR A 318 33.84 -20.97 26.68
CA THR A 318 34.63 -21.30 27.86
C THR A 318 35.72 -22.29 27.44
N LYS A 319 36.92 -21.77 27.23
CA LYS A 319 38.16 -22.57 27.28
C LYS A 319 38.32 -23.06 28.73
N ALA A 320 38.03 -24.33 28.97
CA ALA A 320 38.51 -25.01 30.17
C ALA A 320 39.98 -25.36 29.95
N ALA A 321 40.85 -24.76 30.76
CA ALA A 321 42.24 -25.18 30.90
C ALA A 321 42.28 -26.56 31.56
N ARG A 322 43.14 -27.43 31.03
CA ARG A 322 43.77 -28.55 31.74
C ARG A 322 45.25 -28.23 31.85
#